data_AF-A0A6H0IVJ3-F1
#
_entry.id   AF-A0A6H0IVJ3-F1
#
_cell.length_a   1.000
_cell.length_b   1.000
_cell.length_c   1.000
_cell.angle_alpha   90.00
_cell.angle_beta   90.00
_cell.angle_gamma   90.00
#
_symmetry.space_group_name_H-M   'P 1'
#
loop_
_entity.id
_entity.type
_entity.pdbx_description
1 polymer ?
#
loop_
_entity_poly.entity_id
_entity_poly.type
_entity_poly.pdbx_seq_one_letter_code
_entity_poly.pdbx_strand_id
1 'polypeptide(L)'
;MRETTLEIRDVDRLIVNRRTLRRREKNQRALSVEESERVLRLARTFDDVYSYFDDFNSADSWVRRKSRFLQGVSPLDAATTEIGQKLVSSMLINSRHGFAV
;
A
#
# COMPACT_ATOMS: atom_id res chain seq x y z
N MET A 1 18.06 5.61 -0.11
CA MET A 1 16.88 4.74 0.07
C MET A 1 15.74 5.68 0.41
N ARG A 2 14.76 5.89 -0.49
CA ARG A 2 13.60 6.75 -0.17
C ARG A 2 12.80 6.01 0.91
N GLU A 3 12.43 6.67 1.99
CA GLU A 3 11.67 6.06 3.09
C GLU A 3 10.31 5.61 2.57
N THR A 4 10.15 4.31 2.33
CA THR A 4 8.85 3.71 2.02
C THR A 4 7.97 3.95 3.25
N THR A 5 7.10 4.95 3.20
CA THR A 5 6.27 5.33 4.36
C THR A 5 5.08 4.39 4.48
N LEU A 6 5.36 3.11 4.68
CA LEU A 6 4.37 2.17 5.19
C LEU A 6 4.25 2.44 6.68
N GLU A 7 3.19 3.13 7.08
CA GLU A 7 3.02 3.48 8.47
C GLU A 7 2.55 2.28 9.30
N ILE A 8 2.88 2.30 10.59
CA ILE A 8 2.43 1.29 11.54
C ILE A 8 0.89 1.18 11.54
N ARG A 9 0.16 2.30 11.36
CA ARG A 9 -1.30 2.28 11.24
C ARG A 9 -1.81 1.48 10.03
N ASP A 10 -1.05 1.46 8.94
CA ASP A 10 -1.40 0.71 7.73
C ASP A 10 -1.15 -0.78 7.95
N VAL A 11 -0.04 -1.14 8.60
CA VAL A 11 0.24 -2.52 9.04
C VAL A 11 -0.85 -3.01 9.98
N ASP A 12 -1.23 -2.19 10.96
CA ASP A 12 -2.24 -2.53 11.97
C ASP A 12 -3.63 -2.77 11.36
N ARG A 13 -3.96 -2.03 10.30
CA ARG A 13 -5.26 -2.06 9.64
C ARG A 13 -5.35 -3.14 8.56
N LEU A 14 -4.29 -3.31 7.76
CA LEU A 14 -4.32 -4.09 6.52
C LEU A 14 -3.63 -5.45 6.63
N ILE A 15 -2.76 -5.64 7.63
CA ILE A 15 -1.91 -6.83 7.73
C ILE A 15 -2.27 -7.64 8.97
N VAL A 16 -2.16 -7.01 10.14
CA VAL A 16 -2.36 -7.67 11.43
C VAL A 16 -2.90 -6.67 12.45
N ASN A 17 -3.98 -7.01 13.16
CA ASN A 17 -4.57 -6.09 14.14
C ASN A 17 -3.56 -5.66 15.22
N ARG A 18 -3.64 -4.38 15.64
CA ARG A 18 -2.81 -3.76 16.68
C ARG A 18 -2.57 -4.61 17.93
N ARG A 19 -3.62 -5.27 18.45
CA ARG A 19 -3.52 -6.11 19.65
C ARG A 19 -2.58 -7.29 19.43
N THR A 20 -2.70 -7.95 18.27
CA THR A 20 -1.86 -9.08 17.88
C THR A 20 -0.44 -8.61 17.63
N LEU A 21 -0.25 -7.49 16.94
CA LEU A 21 1.08 -6.93 16.67
C LEU A 21 1.81 -6.60 17.96
N ARG A 22 1.18 -5.84 18.88
CA ARG A 22 1.75 -5.51 20.21
C ARG A 22 2.08 -6.76 21.02
N ARG A 23 1.21 -7.78 21.00
CA ARG A 23 1.49 -9.05 21.68
C ARG A 23 2.71 -9.74 21.09
N ARG A 24 2.87 -9.74 19.77
CA ARG A 24 4.01 -10.39 19.10
C ARG A 24 5.31 -9.63 19.36
N GLU A 25 5.29 -8.30 19.29
CA GLU A 25 6.41 -7.42 19.61
C GLU A 25 6.92 -7.68 21.03
N LYS A 26 6.03 -7.70 22.04
CA LYS A 26 6.39 -8.02 23.44
C LYS A 26 7.04 -9.40 23.60
N ASN A 27 6.63 -10.36 22.78
CA ASN A 27 7.12 -11.74 22.83
C ASN A 27 8.22 -12.02 21.78
N GLN A 28 8.77 -10.98 21.13
CA GLN A 28 9.78 -11.08 20.07
C GLN A 28 9.42 -12.08 18.96
N ARG A 29 8.14 -12.13 18.58
CA ARG A 29 7.65 -13.00 17.51
C ARG A 29 7.58 -12.23 16.19
N ALA A 30 8.15 -12.81 15.15
CA ALA A 30 8.08 -12.28 13.80
C ALA A 30 6.64 -12.30 13.24
N LEU A 31 6.45 -11.57 12.13
CA LEU A 31 5.30 -11.75 11.25
C LEU A 31 5.33 -13.15 10.64
N SER A 32 4.16 -13.69 10.30
CA SER A 32 4.09 -14.91 9.50
C SER A 32 4.61 -14.65 8.09
N VAL A 33 4.83 -15.71 7.31
CA VAL A 33 5.24 -15.59 5.91
C VAL A 33 4.18 -14.80 5.13
N GLU A 34 2.90 -15.13 5.33
CA GLU A 34 1.77 -14.49 4.64
C GLU A 34 1.63 -13.01 5.03
N GLU A 35 1.85 -12.67 6.30
CA GLU A 35 1.85 -11.28 6.77
C GLU A 35 3.05 -10.51 6.19
N SER A 36 4.23 -11.13 6.14
CA SER A 36 5.44 -10.54 5.55
C SER A 36 5.28 -10.29 4.05
N GLU A 37 4.65 -11.21 3.33
CA GLU A 37 4.31 -11.03 1.91
C GLU A 37 3.35 -9.86 1.71
N ARG A 38 2.35 -9.68 2.59
CA ARG A 38 1.47 -8.52 2.54
C ARG A 38 2.22 -7.21 2.80
N VAL A 39 3.14 -7.19 3.79
CA VAL A 39 4.01 -6.02 4.04
C VAL A 39 4.78 -5.68 2.77
N LEU A 40 5.44 -6.66 2.16
CA LEU A 40 6.24 -6.46 0.96
C LEU A 40 5.40 -5.95 -0.22
N ARG A 41 4.16 -6.45 -0.37
CA ARG A 41 3.24 -6.00 -1.41
C ARG A 41 2.84 -4.53 -1.23
N LEU A 42 2.52 -4.12 -0.01
CA LEU A 42 2.20 -2.72 0.28
C LEU A 42 3.44 -1.83 0.09
N ALA A 43 4.61 -2.27 0.56
CA ALA A 43 5.86 -1.55 0.38
C ALA A 43 6.17 -1.29 -1.11
N ARG A 44 6.02 -2.30 -1.97
CA ARG A 44 6.16 -2.15 -3.43
C ARG A 44 5.13 -1.18 -4.01
N THR A 45 3.89 -1.23 -3.54
CA THR A 45 2.84 -0.30 -3.98
C THR A 45 3.22 1.14 -3.67
N PHE A 46 3.68 1.41 -2.45
CA PHE A 46 4.15 2.73 -2.08
C PHE A 46 5.36 3.16 -2.89
N ASP A 47 6.32 2.26 -3.12
CA ASP A 47 7.50 2.55 -3.95
C ASP A 47 7.14 2.92 -5.40
N ASP A 48 6.20 2.19 -6.01
CA ASP A 48 5.67 2.50 -7.35
C ASP A 48 5.03 3.89 -7.39
N VAL A 49 4.20 4.22 -6.39
CA VAL A 49 3.51 5.51 -6.29
C VAL A 49 4.51 6.65 -6.06
N TYR A 50 5.38 6.54 -5.06
CA TYR A 50 6.37 7.57 -4.73
C TYR A 50 7.45 7.74 -5.81
N SER A 51 7.62 6.75 -6.68
CA SER A 51 8.48 6.89 -7.87
C SER A 51 7.78 7.61 -9.02
N TYR A 52 6.45 7.69 -9.01
CA TYR A 52 5.67 8.40 -10.02
C TYR A 52 5.43 9.88 -9.66
N PHE A 53 5.22 10.21 -8.38
CA PHE A 53 5.00 11.58 -7.92
C PHE A 53 6.30 12.24 -7.45
N ASP A 54 6.46 13.54 -7.77
CA ASP A 54 7.60 14.34 -7.29
C ASP A 54 7.44 14.82 -5.83
N ASP A 55 6.19 14.92 -5.37
CA ASP A 55 5.84 15.36 -4.01
C ASP A 55 5.20 14.22 -3.20
N PHE A 56 5.70 14.07 -1.97
CA PHE A 56 5.25 13.04 -1.04
C PHE A 56 3.78 13.20 -0.66
N ASN A 57 3.31 14.42 -0.40
CA ASN A 57 1.93 14.64 0.03
C ASN A 57 0.93 14.28 -1.08
N SER A 58 1.31 14.56 -2.33
CA SER A 58 0.55 14.22 -3.52
C SER A 58 0.44 12.70 -3.70
N ALA A 59 1.55 11.97 -3.51
CA ALA A 59 1.56 10.51 -3.53
C ALA A 59 0.71 9.90 -2.41
N ASP A 60 0.89 10.35 -1.16
CA ASP A 60 0.14 9.82 -0.01
C ASP A 60 -1.37 10.09 -0.16
N SER A 61 -1.73 11.29 -0.59
CA SER A 61 -3.12 11.64 -0.91
C SER A 61 -3.68 10.75 -2.03
N TRP A 62 -2.93 10.54 -3.10
CA TRP A 62 -3.36 9.72 -4.24
C TRP A 62 -3.59 8.27 -3.85
N VAL A 63 -2.66 7.64 -3.13
CA VAL A 63 -2.74 6.21 -2.79
C VAL A 63 -3.87 5.92 -1.79
N ARG A 64 -4.25 6.90 -0.97
CA ARG A 64 -5.33 6.78 0.02
C ARG A 64 -6.69 7.22 -0.50
N ARG A 65 -6.76 7.97 -1.60
CA ARG A 65 -8.01 8.47 -2.17
C ARG A 65 -8.80 7.36 -2.86
N LYS A 66 -10.11 7.33 -2.64
CA LYS A 66 -11.03 6.42 -3.35
C LYS A 66 -10.96 6.68 -4.86
N SER A 67 -10.81 5.61 -5.65
CA SER A 67 -10.74 5.67 -7.11
C SER A 67 -12.04 5.16 -7.73
N ARG A 68 -12.54 5.84 -8.77
CA ARG A 68 -13.70 5.36 -9.55
C ARG A 68 -13.34 4.12 -10.37
N PHE A 69 -12.11 4.07 -10.89
CA PHE A 69 -11.57 2.90 -11.57
C PHE A 69 -11.50 1.66 -10.66
N LEU A 70 -11.29 1.87 -9.36
CA LEU A 70 -11.31 0.81 -8.34
C LEU A 70 -12.67 0.70 -7.63
N GLN A 71 -13.77 1.09 -8.28
CA GLN A 71 -15.13 0.97 -7.75
C GLN A 71 -15.34 1.61 -6.36
N GLY A 72 -14.66 2.73 -6.10
CA GLY A 72 -14.74 3.47 -4.84
C GLY A 72 -13.81 2.95 -3.74
N VAL A 73 -12.94 1.99 -4.04
CA VAL A 73 -11.86 1.52 -3.16
C VAL A 73 -10.61 2.38 -3.37
N SER A 74 -9.79 2.57 -2.34
CA SER A 74 -8.51 3.27 -2.48
C SER A 74 -7.44 2.35 -3.09
N PRO A 75 -6.43 2.88 -3.80
CA PRO A 75 -5.28 2.10 -4.25
C PRO A 75 -4.62 1.30 -3.12
N LEU A 76 -4.47 1.92 -1.94
CA LEU A 76 -3.91 1.28 -0.75
C LEU A 76 -4.72 0.05 -0.30
N ASP A 77 -6.05 0.16 -0.29
CA ASP A 77 -6.94 -0.96 0.09
C ASP A 77 -6.95 -2.07 -0.97
N ALA A 78 -6.95 -1.70 -2.26
CA ALA A 78 -6.91 -2.67 -3.35
C ALA A 78 -5.61 -3.49 -3.31
N ALA A 79 -4.49 -2.85 -2.98
CA ALA A 79 -3.16 -3.47 -2.88
C ALA A 79 -3.01 -4.49 -1.73
N THR A 80 -4.05 -4.76 -0.94
CA THR A 80 -4.07 -5.88 0.01
C THR A 80 -4.03 -7.25 -0.69
N THR A 81 -4.41 -7.29 -1.97
CA THR A 81 -4.36 -8.49 -2.82
C THR A 81 -3.34 -8.32 -3.93
N GLU A 82 -2.80 -9.44 -4.44
CA GLU A 82 -1.90 -9.40 -5.60
C GLU A 82 -2.55 -8.79 -6.84
N ILE A 83 -3.79 -9.18 -7.12
CA ILE A 83 -4.53 -8.68 -8.27
C ILE A 83 -4.79 -7.18 -8.13
N GLY A 84 -5.18 -6.72 -6.95
CA GLY A 84 -5.43 -5.31 -6.71
C GLY A 84 -4.15 -4.47 -6.80
N GLN A 85 -2.99 -4.96 -6.36
CA GLN A 85 -1.72 -4.25 -6.58
C GLN A 85 -1.40 -4.11 -8.07
N LYS A 86 -1.61 -5.16 -8.88
CA LYS A 86 -1.41 -5.08 -10.34
C LYS A 86 -2.35 -4.09 -11.01
N LEU A 87 -3.58 -3.96 -10.53
CA LEU A 87 -4.53 -2.95 -11.00
C LEU A 87 -4.05 -1.54 -10.66
N VAL A 88 -3.53 -1.31 -9.44
CA VAL A 88 -2.94 -0.04 -9.04
C VAL A 88 -1.73 0.33 -9.90
N SER A 89 -0.84 -0.64 -10.14
CA SER A 89 0.34 -0.44 -11.01
C SER A 89 -0.09 -0.07 -12.44
N SER A 90 -1.08 -0.78 -12.99
CA SER A 90 -1.67 -0.44 -14.31
C SER A 90 -2.28 0.96 -14.32
N MET A 91 -2.95 1.36 -13.24
CA MET A 91 -3.56 2.69 -13.09
C MET A 91 -2.51 3.81 -13.10
N LEU A 92 -1.36 3.61 -12.44
CA LEU A 92 -0.23 4.55 -12.47
C LEU A 92 0.36 4.67 -13.88
N ILE A 93 0.55 3.55 -14.57
CA ILE A 93 1.05 3.53 -15.96
C ILE A 93 0.09 4.29 -16.87
N ASN A 94 -1.21 4.04 -16.75
CA ASN A 94 -2.24 4.75 -17.53
C ASN A 94 -2.21 6.26 -17.27
N SER A 95 -2.08 6.66 -16.00
CA SER A 95 -1.94 8.07 -15.60
C SER A 95 -0.70 8.71 -16.23
N ARG A 96 0.44 8.00 -16.28
CA ARG A 96 1.68 8.46 -16.94
C ARG A 96 1.50 8.69 -18.44
N HIS A 97 0.67 7.91 -19.10
CA HIS A 97 0.38 8.05 -20.53
C HIS A 97 -0.79 9.02 -20.81
N GLY A 98 -1.34 9.69 -19.79
CA GLY A 98 -2.42 10.68 -19.95
C GLY A 98 -3.81 10.08 -20.09
N PHE A 99 -4.01 8.80 -19.77
CA PHE A 99 -5.34 8.19 -19.73
C PHE A 99 -6.06 8.55 -18.43
N ALA A 100 -7.35 8.82 -18.53
CA ALA A 100 -8.19 9.06 -17.36
C ALA A 100 -8.42 7.76 -16.58
N VAL A 101 -8.20 7.81 -15.27
CA VAL A 101 -8.40 6.72 -14.29
C VAL A 101 -9.03 7.24 -13.01
#